data_AF-M1MU72-F1
#
_entry.id   AF-M1MU72-F1
#
_cell.length_a   1.000
_cell.length_b   1.000
_cell.length_c   1.000
_cell.angle_alpha   90.00
_cell.angle_beta   90.00
_cell.angle_gamma   90.00
#
_symmetry.space_group_name_H-M   'P 1'
#
loop_
_entity.id
_entity.type
_entity.pdbx_description
1 polymer ?
#
loop_
_entity_poly.entity_id
_entity_poly.type
_entity_poly.pdbx_seq_one_letter_code
_entity_poly.pdbx_strand_id
1 'polypeptide(L)'
;MSGQRHAVIAVVDRGTDVTVVWHVQTDPDAPTGALSGAWILGPDDVDPQRLDDLLADTVVLPVGDADVGKRPTTSLPAIADAMSHAVDEVKARAKAAKEANKSLTLPRLDAVELSDPDELAENFQGEEVGRAAWSTATALAELIEQWHTIEGQRRSRKHLQEAFGAEVRPLPLG
;
A
#
# COMPACT_ATOMS: atom_id res chain seq x y z
N MET A 1 14.60 -16.74 -11.86
CA MET A 1 14.48 -15.43 -11.19
C MET A 1 13.08 -15.37 -10.63
N SER A 2 12.91 -15.54 -9.32
CA SER A 2 11.62 -15.27 -8.67
C SER A 2 11.46 -13.76 -8.71
N GLY A 3 10.59 -13.23 -9.57
CA GLY A 3 10.20 -11.82 -9.49
C GLY A 3 9.68 -11.53 -8.09
N GLN A 4 10.09 -10.42 -7.49
CA GLN A 4 9.48 -9.95 -6.24
C GLN A 4 7.99 -9.68 -6.54
N ARG A 5 7.10 -10.35 -5.82
CA ARG A 5 5.64 -10.23 -6.05
C ARG A 5 5.14 -8.95 -5.39
N HIS A 6 4.54 -8.07 -6.17
CA HIS A 6 3.78 -6.92 -5.68
C HIS A 6 2.38 -7.42 -5.30
N ALA A 7 2.01 -7.32 -4.02
CA ALA A 7 0.74 -7.82 -3.53
C ALA A 7 -0.42 -6.90 -3.94
N VAL A 8 -1.57 -7.46 -4.26
CA VAL A 8 -2.82 -6.68 -4.28
C VAL A 8 -3.30 -6.57 -2.83
N ILE A 9 -3.69 -5.37 -2.43
CA ILE A 9 -4.26 -5.14 -1.10
C ILE A 9 -5.77 -4.96 -1.25
N ALA A 10 -6.53 -5.79 -0.55
CA ALA A 10 -7.97 -5.67 -0.44
C ALA A 10 -8.32 -4.86 0.81
N VAL A 11 -8.86 -3.66 0.64
CA VAL A 11 -9.44 -2.86 1.71
C VAL A 11 -10.86 -3.36 1.95
N VAL A 12 -11.16 -3.79 3.19
CA VAL A 12 -12.42 -4.47 3.51
C VAL A 12 -13.12 -3.75 4.65
N ASP A 13 -14.27 -3.17 4.34
CA ASP A 13 -15.20 -2.63 5.33
C ASP A 13 -16.35 -3.61 5.51
N ARG A 14 -16.39 -4.28 6.66
CA ARG A 14 -17.38 -5.33 6.96
C ARG A 14 -18.44 -4.80 7.91
N GLY A 15 -19.59 -4.42 7.35
CA GLY A 15 -20.80 -4.11 8.09
C GLY A 15 -21.62 -5.36 8.47
N THR A 16 -22.73 -5.13 9.17
CA THR A 16 -23.68 -6.19 9.57
C THR A 16 -24.42 -6.80 8.38
N ASP A 17 -24.82 -5.94 7.45
CA ASP A 17 -25.67 -6.32 6.30
C ASP A 17 -24.91 -6.24 4.98
N VAL A 18 -23.86 -5.43 4.93
CA VAL A 18 -23.10 -5.16 3.70
C VAL A 18 -21.61 -5.23 3.96
N THR A 19 -20.85 -5.83 3.05
CA THR A 19 -19.39 -5.80 3.04
C THR A 19 -18.91 -5.04 1.80
N VAL A 20 -18.11 -4.00 2.01
CA VAL A 20 -17.48 -3.26 0.92
C VAL A 20 -16.03 -3.70 0.76
N VAL A 21 -15.62 -3.98 -0.48
CA VAL A 21 -14.26 -4.40 -0.83
C VAL A 21 -13.71 -3.45 -1.89
N TRP A 22 -12.49 -2.97 -1.69
CA TRP A 22 -11.71 -2.24 -2.69
C TRP A 22 -10.39 -2.95 -2.95
N HIS A 23 -10.02 -3.14 -4.21
CA HIS A 23 -8.69 -3.64 -4.57
C HIS A 23 -7.76 -2.49 -4.95
N VAL A 24 -6.60 -2.44 -4.31
CA VAL A 24 -5.56 -1.47 -4.58
C VAL A 24 -4.31 -2.18 -5.09
N GLN A 25 -3.85 -1.78 -6.28
CA GLN A 25 -2.65 -2.35 -6.92
C GLN A 25 -1.40 -1.67 -6.36
N THR A 26 -0.40 -2.48 -5.98
CA THR A 26 0.90 -1.97 -5.49
C THR A 26 2.02 -2.09 -6.53
N ASP A 27 1.74 -2.72 -7.67
CA ASP A 27 2.71 -2.92 -8.74
C ASP A 27 3.03 -1.58 -9.42
N PRO A 28 4.31 -1.20 -9.54
CA PRO A 28 4.73 0.05 -10.21
C PRO A 28 4.47 0.06 -11.72
N ASP A 29 4.29 -1.09 -12.35
CA ASP A 29 3.97 -1.20 -13.79
C ASP A 29 2.46 -1.22 -14.04
N ALA A 30 1.64 -1.40 -13.00
CA ALA A 30 0.22 -1.05 -13.04
C ALA A 30 0.06 0.48 -12.95
N PRO A 31 -1.07 1.07 -13.40
CA PRO A 31 -1.31 2.48 -13.11
C PRO A 31 -1.22 2.70 -11.60
N THR A 32 -0.27 3.53 -11.16
CA THR A 32 0.07 3.70 -9.74
C THR A 32 -1.16 4.04 -8.92
N GLY A 33 -1.33 3.36 -7.77
CA GLY A 33 -2.46 3.63 -6.88
C GLY A 33 -3.83 3.31 -7.49
N ALA A 34 -3.88 2.60 -8.63
CA ALA A 34 -5.14 2.27 -9.28
C ALA A 34 -6.05 1.49 -8.34
N LEU A 35 -7.10 2.16 -7.92
CA LEU A 35 -8.29 1.56 -7.35
C LEU A 35 -8.92 0.69 -8.44
N SER A 36 -8.61 -0.60 -8.41
CA SER A 36 -8.83 -1.52 -9.54
C SER A 36 -10.14 -2.28 -9.47
N GLY A 37 -10.98 -1.96 -8.49
CA GLY A 37 -12.34 -2.47 -8.36
C GLY A 37 -12.93 -2.13 -6.99
N ALA A 38 -14.24 -1.93 -6.98
CA ALA A 38 -15.04 -1.69 -5.79
C ALA A 38 -16.30 -2.56 -5.85
N TRP A 39 -16.59 -3.25 -4.75
CA TRP A 39 -17.76 -4.12 -4.61
C TRP A 39 -18.48 -3.79 -3.32
N ILE A 40 -19.81 -3.75 -3.40
CA ILE A 40 -20.71 -3.67 -2.25
C ILE A 40 -21.46 -5.00 -2.24
N LEU A 41 -21.20 -5.82 -1.22
CA LEU A 41 -21.73 -7.17 -1.11
C LEU A 41 -22.86 -7.22 -0.06
N GLY A 42 -24.06 -7.56 -0.47
CA GLY A 42 -25.25 -7.63 0.39
C GLY A 42 -25.81 -9.06 0.55
N PRO A 43 -26.86 -9.24 1.37
CA PRO A 43 -27.46 -10.56 1.59
C PRO A 43 -28.12 -11.15 0.34
N ASP A 44 -28.48 -10.30 -0.63
CA ASP A 44 -29.09 -10.68 -1.91
C ASP A 44 -28.06 -10.95 -3.02
N ASP A 45 -26.76 -10.96 -2.70
CA ASP A 45 -25.75 -11.36 -3.68
C ASP A 45 -25.95 -12.80 -4.13
N VAL A 46 -25.91 -12.98 -5.45
CA VAL A 46 -26.25 -14.24 -6.13
C VAL A 46 -25.19 -15.33 -5.86
N ASP A 47 -23.98 -14.93 -5.45
CA ASP A 47 -22.85 -15.82 -5.22
C ASP A 47 -22.38 -15.79 -3.74
N PRO A 48 -22.65 -16.86 -2.97
CA PRO A 48 -22.22 -16.98 -1.58
C PRO A 48 -20.69 -17.00 -1.36
N GLN A 49 -19.89 -17.33 -2.38
CA GLN A 49 -18.43 -17.42 -2.29
C GLN A 49 -17.73 -16.15 -2.77
N ARG A 50 -18.49 -15.16 -3.26
CA ARG A 50 -17.96 -13.95 -3.89
C ARG A 50 -16.93 -13.20 -3.05
N LEU A 51 -17.12 -13.15 -1.73
CA LEU A 51 -16.16 -12.51 -0.83
C LEU A 51 -14.84 -13.31 -0.75
N ASP A 52 -14.90 -14.65 -0.69
CA ASP A 52 -13.70 -15.48 -0.63
C ASP A 52 -12.90 -15.37 -1.94
N ASP A 53 -13.59 -15.32 -3.09
CA ASP A 53 -12.98 -15.13 -4.41
C ASP A 53 -12.34 -13.75 -4.57
N LEU A 54 -13.00 -12.69 -4.10
CA LEU A 54 -12.42 -11.33 -4.13
C LEU A 54 -11.17 -11.25 -3.24
N LEU A 55 -11.17 -11.94 -2.10
CA LEU A 55 -10.04 -11.92 -1.17
C LEU A 55 -8.95 -12.94 -1.49
N ALA A 56 -9.10 -13.76 -2.53
CA ALA A 56 -8.10 -14.75 -2.92
C ALA A 56 -6.79 -14.06 -3.34
N ASP A 57 -5.66 -14.55 -2.82
CA ASP A 57 -4.30 -14.05 -3.10
C ASP A 57 -4.06 -12.55 -2.79
N THR A 58 -4.90 -11.93 -1.96
CA THR A 58 -4.72 -10.55 -1.49
C THR A 58 -4.18 -10.50 -0.06
N VAL A 59 -3.54 -9.38 0.29
CA VAL A 59 -3.34 -8.99 1.68
C VAL A 59 -4.50 -8.10 2.08
N VAL A 60 -5.08 -8.33 3.26
CA VAL A 60 -6.30 -7.63 3.67
C VAL A 60 -5.97 -6.44 4.58
N LEU A 61 -6.52 -5.28 4.26
CA LEU A 61 -6.52 -4.11 5.12
C LEU A 61 -7.96 -3.92 5.64
N PRO A 62 -8.28 -4.38 6.86
CA PRO A 62 -9.61 -4.17 7.43
C PRO A 62 -9.83 -2.69 7.75
N VAL A 63 -11.01 -2.18 7.42
CA VAL A 63 -11.47 -0.88 7.91
C VAL A 63 -11.96 -1.07 9.34
N GLY A 64 -11.40 -0.30 10.27
CA GLY A 64 -11.65 -0.47 11.70
C GLY A 64 -11.32 -1.89 12.19
N ASP A 65 -12.23 -2.47 12.99
CA ASP A 65 -12.06 -3.81 13.58
C ASP A 65 -12.77 -4.92 12.78
N ALA A 66 -12.91 -4.76 11.46
CA ALA A 66 -13.58 -5.73 10.60
C ALA A 66 -12.96 -7.14 10.70
N ASP A 67 -13.77 -8.14 11.06
CA ASP A 67 -13.34 -9.55 11.07
C ASP A 67 -13.24 -10.09 9.64
N VAL A 68 -11.99 -10.30 9.21
CA VAL A 68 -11.62 -10.83 7.89
C VAL A 68 -11.10 -12.27 7.96
N GLY A 69 -11.30 -12.95 9.09
CA GLY A 69 -10.89 -14.33 9.31
C GLY A 69 -9.37 -14.50 9.44
N LYS A 70 -8.86 -15.68 9.04
CA LYS A 70 -7.43 -16.06 9.19
C LYS A 70 -6.53 -15.54 8.06
N ARG A 71 -6.95 -14.50 7.34
CA ARG A 71 -6.20 -13.98 6.20
C ARG A 71 -4.98 -13.18 6.66
N PRO A 72 -3.92 -13.08 5.84
CA PRO A 72 -2.85 -12.12 6.09
C PRO A 72 -3.44 -10.71 6.13
N THR A 73 -3.22 -9.99 7.22
CA THR A 73 -3.71 -8.63 7.40
C THR A 73 -2.57 -7.63 7.54
N THR A 74 -2.86 -6.37 7.23
CA THR A 74 -2.00 -5.21 7.45
C THR A 74 -2.86 -4.01 7.88
N SER A 75 -2.24 -2.88 8.15
CA SER A 75 -2.92 -1.61 8.47
C SER A 75 -2.15 -0.42 7.88
N LEU A 76 -2.84 0.70 7.69
CA LEU A 76 -2.20 1.95 7.22
C LEU A 76 -1.00 2.36 8.11
N PRO A 77 -1.11 2.36 9.46
CA PRO A 77 0.04 2.68 10.31
C PRO A 77 1.18 1.68 10.17
N ALA A 78 0.91 0.37 10.09
CA ALA A 78 1.95 -0.64 9.95
C ALA A 78 2.72 -0.49 8.62
N ILE A 79 2.02 -0.18 7.53
CA ILE A 79 2.65 0.12 6.23
C ILE A 79 3.50 1.38 6.34
N ALA A 80 2.96 2.47 6.90
CA ALA A 80 3.68 3.75 7.02
C ALA A 80 4.94 3.62 7.90
N ASP A 81 4.87 2.88 9.01
CA ASP A 81 6.00 2.60 9.89
C ASP A 81 7.05 1.74 9.17
N ALA A 82 6.64 0.70 8.46
CA ALA A 82 7.54 -0.16 7.71
C ALA A 82 8.21 0.58 6.53
N MET A 83 7.49 1.47 5.85
CA MET A 83 8.05 2.38 4.85
C MET A 83 9.08 3.32 5.48
N SER A 84 8.76 3.91 6.63
CA SER A 84 9.67 4.82 7.36
C SER A 84 10.96 4.11 7.75
N HIS A 85 10.85 2.88 8.27
CA HIS A 85 12.01 2.05 8.58
C HIS A 85 12.86 1.76 7.34
N ALA A 86 12.24 1.38 6.23
CA ALA A 86 12.94 1.14 4.98
C ALA A 86 13.62 2.40 4.43
N VAL A 87 13.03 3.59 4.60
CA VAL A 87 13.65 4.87 4.25
C VAL A 87 14.89 5.12 5.10
N ASP A 88 14.84 4.87 6.39
CA ASP A 88 15.97 5.05 7.31
C ASP A 88 17.14 4.11 6.97
N GLU A 89 16.85 2.85 6.62
CA GLU A 89 17.88 1.92 6.13
C GLU A 89 18.59 2.45 4.88
N VAL A 90 17.82 2.98 3.92
CA VAL A 90 18.39 3.55 2.69
C VAL A 90 19.21 4.80 2.99
N LYS A 91 18.72 5.69 3.86
CA LYS A 91 19.45 6.90 4.31
C LYS A 91 20.76 6.52 5.00
N ALA A 92 20.75 5.54 5.90
CA ALA A 92 21.94 5.04 6.59
C ALA A 92 22.95 4.47 5.60
N ARG A 93 22.50 3.65 4.64
CA ARG A 93 23.37 3.07 3.61
C ARG A 93 23.99 4.12 2.69
N ALA A 94 23.21 5.13 2.30
CA ALA A 94 23.69 6.26 1.50
C ALA A 94 24.73 7.08 2.26
N LYS A 95 24.51 7.33 3.56
CA LYS A 95 25.46 8.02 4.43
C LYS A 95 26.79 7.26 4.53
N ALA A 96 26.75 5.96 4.81
CA ALA A 96 27.94 5.12 4.86
C ALA A 96 28.69 5.10 3.51
N ALA A 97 27.97 5.03 2.38
CA ALA A 97 28.57 5.10 1.05
C ALA A 97 29.28 6.45 0.82
N LYS A 98 28.64 7.56 1.22
CA LYS A 98 29.24 8.90 1.12
C LYS A 98 30.44 9.08 2.04
N GLU A 99 30.46 8.42 3.19
CA GLU A 99 31.62 8.42 4.07
C GLU A 99 32.83 7.75 3.43
N ALA A 100 32.62 6.62 2.74
CA ALA A 100 33.66 5.94 1.96
C ALA A 100 34.04 6.68 0.67
N ASN A 101 33.10 7.38 0.04
CA ASN A 101 33.33 8.17 -1.17
C ASN A 101 32.61 9.52 -1.11
N LYS A 102 33.37 10.58 -0.81
CA LYS A 102 32.84 11.94 -0.59
C LYS A 102 32.23 12.60 -1.82
N SER A 103 32.48 12.09 -3.03
CA SER A 103 31.88 12.61 -4.26
C SER A 103 30.43 12.16 -4.48
N LEU A 104 29.94 11.21 -3.69
CA LEU A 104 28.56 10.73 -3.79
C LEU A 104 27.55 11.77 -3.28
N THR A 105 26.43 11.85 -3.98
CA THR A 105 25.26 12.64 -3.58
C THR A 105 24.28 11.76 -2.82
N LEU A 106 23.76 12.28 -1.71
CA LEU A 106 22.72 11.59 -0.95
C LEU A 106 21.38 11.73 -1.71
N PRO A 107 20.54 10.68 -1.76
CA PRO A 107 19.18 10.83 -2.22
C PRO A 107 18.42 11.77 -1.28
N ARG A 108 17.48 12.54 -1.83
CA ARG A 108 16.50 13.28 -1.04
C ARG A 108 15.29 12.38 -0.93
N LEU A 109 15.22 11.60 0.15
CA LEU A 109 14.08 10.74 0.44
C LEU A 109 13.21 11.46 1.45
N ASP A 110 11.99 11.78 1.02
CA ASP A 110 11.00 12.49 1.84
C ASP A 110 10.57 11.63 3.04
N ALA A 111 9.99 12.27 4.05
CA ALA A 111 9.37 11.55 5.15
C ALA A 111 8.10 10.89 4.64
N VAL A 112 7.75 9.74 5.23
CA VAL A 112 6.47 9.09 4.93
C VAL A 112 5.38 9.80 5.71
N GLU A 113 4.33 10.20 5.01
CA GLU A 113 3.17 10.88 5.59
C GLU A 113 1.94 10.00 5.39
N LEU A 114 1.24 9.70 6.49
CA LEU A 114 -0.02 8.97 6.44
C LEU A 114 -1.17 9.99 6.49
N SER A 115 -1.90 10.09 5.39
CA SER A 115 -3.13 10.89 5.33
C SER A 115 -4.23 10.28 6.18
N ASP A 116 -5.01 11.14 6.83
CA ASP A 116 -6.14 10.73 7.66
C ASP A 116 -7.32 10.30 6.78
N PRO A 117 -7.78 9.03 6.87
CA PRO A 117 -8.97 8.57 6.15
C PRO A 117 -10.24 9.38 6.46
N ASP A 118 -10.37 9.98 7.65
CA ASP A 118 -11.55 10.77 8.00
C ASP A 118 -11.57 12.10 7.25
N GLU A 119 -10.41 12.77 7.10
CA GLU A 119 -10.28 13.98 6.29
C GLU A 119 -10.52 13.68 4.81
N LEU A 120 -9.96 12.56 4.31
CA LEU A 120 -10.19 12.14 2.93
C LEU A 120 -11.67 11.87 2.65
N ALA A 121 -12.39 11.28 3.60
CA ALA A 121 -13.81 10.96 3.49
C ALA A 121 -14.70 12.18 3.26
N GLU A 122 -14.25 13.41 3.52
CA GLU A 122 -14.97 14.65 3.19
C GLU A 122 -15.12 14.85 1.68
N ASN A 123 -14.21 14.29 0.87
CA ASN A 123 -14.22 14.40 -0.59
C ASN A 123 -15.01 13.27 -1.27
N PHE A 124 -15.56 12.33 -0.51
CA PHE A 124 -16.27 11.19 -1.08
C PHE A 124 -17.57 11.62 -1.78
N GLN A 125 -17.79 11.11 -3.00
CA GLN A 125 -18.99 11.33 -3.80
C GLN A 125 -19.50 9.97 -4.28
N GLY A 126 -20.32 9.30 -3.46
CA GLY A 126 -20.85 7.97 -3.75
C GLY A 126 -21.89 7.53 -2.74
N GLU A 127 -22.21 6.23 -2.72
CA GLU A 127 -23.11 5.66 -1.71
C GLU A 127 -22.42 5.62 -0.34
N GLU A 128 -23.08 6.13 0.69
CA GLU A 128 -22.49 6.30 2.04
C GLU A 128 -21.87 5.01 2.58
N VAL A 129 -22.45 3.85 2.26
CA VAL A 129 -21.94 2.53 2.67
C VAL A 129 -20.52 2.26 2.17
N GLY A 130 -20.11 2.87 1.04
CA GLY A 130 -18.77 2.72 0.47
C GLY A 130 -17.75 3.73 0.97
N ARG A 131 -18.17 4.71 1.78
CA ARG A 131 -17.35 5.89 2.13
C ARG A 131 -16.08 5.52 2.88
N ALA A 132 -16.18 4.70 3.92
CA ALA A 132 -15.04 4.35 4.77
C ALA A 132 -14.02 3.44 4.05
N ALA A 133 -14.52 2.48 3.28
CA ALA A 133 -13.67 1.66 2.40
C ALA A 133 -12.95 2.51 1.35
N TRP A 134 -13.65 3.47 0.73
CA TRP A 134 -13.06 4.36 -0.25
C TRP A 134 -11.99 5.26 0.38
N SER A 135 -12.25 5.93 1.50
CA SER A 135 -11.26 6.85 2.09
C SER A 135 -10.02 6.12 2.60
N THR A 136 -10.20 4.91 3.16
CA THR A 136 -9.10 4.04 3.55
C THR A 136 -8.28 3.56 2.35
N ALA A 137 -8.93 3.20 1.23
CA ALA A 137 -8.27 2.82 0.00
C ALA A 137 -7.52 4.00 -0.65
N THR A 138 -8.05 5.21 -0.55
CA THR A 138 -7.37 6.44 -1.00
C THR A 138 -6.13 6.72 -0.17
N ALA A 139 -6.20 6.65 1.16
CA ALA A 139 -5.02 6.79 2.03
C ALA A 139 -3.93 5.75 1.70
N LEU A 140 -4.33 4.51 1.41
CA LEU A 140 -3.41 3.46 0.96
C LEU A 140 -2.78 3.78 -0.40
N ALA A 141 -3.56 4.28 -1.36
CA ALA A 141 -3.06 4.67 -2.67
C ALA A 141 -1.99 5.78 -2.57
N GLU A 142 -2.20 6.76 -1.69
CA GLU A 142 -1.22 7.82 -1.43
C GLU A 142 0.09 7.29 -0.82
N LEU A 143 0.02 6.30 0.09
CA LEU A 143 1.23 5.62 0.58
C LEU A 143 1.97 4.86 -0.53
N ILE A 144 1.23 4.20 -1.44
CA ILE A 144 1.82 3.50 -2.58
C ILE A 144 2.55 4.47 -3.51
N GLU A 145 1.95 5.62 -3.80
CA GLU A 145 2.57 6.69 -4.60
C GLU A 145 3.86 7.23 -3.95
N GLN A 146 3.83 7.46 -2.63
CA GLN A 146 5.01 7.85 -1.87
C GLN A 146 6.10 6.78 -1.96
N TRP A 147 5.75 5.50 -1.79
CA TRP A 147 6.71 4.40 -1.89
C TRP A 147 7.35 4.31 -3.27
N HIS A 148 6.57 4.44 -4.34
CA HIS A 148 7.08 4.44 -5.72
C HIS A 148 8.02 5.63 -5.97
N THR A 149 7.70 6.79 -5.42
CA THR A 149 8.58 7.97 -5.47
C THR A 149 9.90 7.73 -4.76
N ILE A 150 9.87 7.20 -3.53
CA ILE A 150 11.05 6.84 -2.72
C ILE A 150 11.92 5.83 -3.48
N GLU A 151 11.32 4.77 -4.03
CA GLU A 151 12.04 3.74 -4.76
C GLU A 151 12.62 4.27 -6.09
N GLY A 152 11.91 5.18 -6.77
CA GLY A 152 12.44 5.90 -7.94
C GLY A 152 13.71 6.70 -7.59
N GLN A 153 13.68 7.44 -6.48
CA GLN A 153 14.84 8.20 -5.98
C GLN A 153 15.98 7.28 -5.58
N ARG A 154 15.71 6.18 -4.86
CA ARG A 154 16.71 5.17 -4.46
C ARG A 154 17.39 4.56 -5.70
N ARG A 155 16.60 4.07 -6.65
CA ARG A 155 17.09 3.41 -7.87
C ARG A 155 17.86 4.36 -8.76
N SER A 156 17.65 5.67 -8.70
CA SER A 156 18.46 6.64 -9.46
C SER A 156 19.94 6.69 -9.05
N ARG A 157 20.36 5.96 -8.00
CA ARG A 157 21.72 5.95 -7.45
C ARG A 157 22.35 4.57 -7.59
N LYS A 158 23.39 4.45 -8.43
CA LYS A 158 24.09 3.17 -8.69
C LYS A 158 24.55 2.45 -7.41
N HIS A 159 25.14 3.17 -6.46
CA HIS A 159 25.61 2.59 -5.20
C HIS A 159 24.47 2.06 -4.29
N LEU A 160 23.23 2.54 -4.48
CA LEU A 160 22.05 2.00 -3.81
C LEU A 160 21.41 0.86 -4.61
N GLN A 161 21.50 0.87 -5.94
CA GLN A 161 21.12 -0.30 -6.75
C GLN A 161 21.98 -1.51 -6.41
N GLU A 162 23.29 -1.33 -6.24
CA GLU A 162 24.22 -2.40 -5.85
C GLU A 162 23.89 -2.98 -4.46
N ALA A 163 23.33 -2.17 -3.56
CA ALA A 163 22.98 -2.58 -2.20
C ALA A 163 21.57 -3.19 -2.07
N PHE A 164 20.59 -2.64 -2.80
CA PHE A 164 19.16 -2.95 -2.62
C PHE A 164 18.50 -3.53 -3.88
N GLY A 165 19.25 -3.73 -4.96
CA GLY A 165 18.71 -4.14 -6.26
C GLY A 165 18.30 -2.97 -7.15
N ALA A 166 18.25 -3.24 -8.45
CA ALA A 166 17.94 -2.25 -9.47
C ALA A 166 16.44 -2.12 -9.77
N GLU A 167 15.58 -2.95 -9.20
CA GLU A 167 14.11 -2.91 -9.37
C GLU A 167 13.41 -2.17 -8.24
N VAL A 168 12.15 -1.76 -8.45
CA VAL A 168 11.28 -1.25 -7.37
C VAL A 168 10.99 -2.40 -6.42
N ARG A 169 11.22 -2.18 -5.12
CA ARG A 169 10.88 -3.19 -4.11
C ARG A 169 9.37 -3.20 -3.86
N PRO A 170 8.77 -4.34 -3.47
CA PRO A 170 7.40 -4.39 -3.00
C PRO A 170 7.14 -3.40 -1.87
N LEU A 171 5.89 -2.93 -1.76
CA LEU A 171 5.45 -2.13 -0.62
C LEU A 171 5.68 -2.95 0.67
N PRO A 172 6.36 -2.40 1.69
CA PRO A 172 6.52 -3.09 2.96
C PRO A 172 5.18 -3.11 3.71
N LEU A 173 4.71 -4.31 4.09
CA LEU A 173 3.36 -4.53 4.62
C LEU A 173 3.28 -4.60 6.16
N GLY A 174 4.38 -4.36 6.87
CA GLY A 174 4.47 -4.53 8.32
C GLY A 174 4.82 -5.95 8.75
#